data_AF-A0A950NRD2-F1
#
_entry.id   AF-A0A950NRD2-F1
#
_cell.length_a   1.000
_cell.length_b   1.000
_cell.length_c   1.000
_cell.angle_alpha   90.00
_cell.angle_beta   90.00
_cell.angle_gamma   90.00
#
_symmetry.space_group_name_H-M   'P 1'
#
loop_
_entity.id
_entity.type
_entity.pdbx_description
1 polymer ?
#
loop_
_entity_poly.entity_id
_entity_poly.type
_entity_poly.pdbx_seq_one_letter_code
_entity_poly.pdbx_strand_id
1 'polypeptide(L)'
;MGKEPVSRRSFLRGSAALGAGVALGGCGIGRLGLDFADGPRRHGRVRQPGSLPNPRLPEGVDTLPQIEHVVVLMMENHSFDNVLGMVSHQVPGRRSVDGLRVVGGKAVDSNPDAHGNPVSAFHASSPCQLPGEPSQTWNASHEAYDNGLNDGFVKASAPVAMEFWNKRDLPFT
;
A
#
# COMPACT_ATOMS: atom_id res chain seq x y z
N MET A 1 -16.86 13.37 14.93
CA MET A 1 -15.38 13.26 14.93
C MET A 1 -14.99 12.34 13.79
N GLY A 2 -14.73 12.90 12.60
CA GLY A 2 -14.45 12.11 11.39
C GLY A 2 -13.10 11.44 11.50
N LYS A 3 -13.03 10.12 11.28
CA LYS A 3 -11.75 9.43 11.15
C LYS A 3 -11.10 9.94 9.86
N GLU A 4 -9.90 10.50 9.95
CA GLU A 4 -9.13 10.82 8.75
C GLU A 4 -8.96 9.55 7.92
N PRO A 5 -9.19 9.61 6.59
CA PRO A 5 -8.98 8.48 5.71
C PRO A 5 -7.49 8.11 5.72
N VAL A 6 -7.20 6.84 5.97
CA VAL A 6 -5.82 6.32 5.88
C VAL A 6 -5.47 6.27 4.40
N SER A 7 -4.55 7.13 3.96
CA SER A 7 -4.14 7.20 2.55
C SER A 7 -3.04 6.20 2.19
N ARG A 8 -3.01 5.68 0.95
CA ARG A 8 -1.93 4.84 0.39
C ARG A 8 -0.54 5.44 0.60
N ARG A 9 -0.41 6.75 0.37
CA ARG A 9 0.85 7.50 0.58
C ARG A 9 1.25 7.53 2.05
N SER A 10 0.28 7.53 2.98
CA SER A 10 0.54 7.45 4.43
C SER A 10 1.00 6.05 4.85
N PHE A 11 0.45 5.00 4.25
CA PHE A 11 0.87 3.61 4.51
C PHE A 11 2.30 3.35 4.01
N LEU A 12 2.60 3.76 2.77
CA LEU A 12 3.87 3.49 2.10
C LEU A 12 5.06 4.31 2.62
N ARG A 13 4.83 5.56 3.05
CA ARG A 13 5.86 6.32 3.78
C ARG A 13 6.23 5.67 5.11
N GLY A 14 5.29 4.95 5.73
CA GLY A 14 5.53 4.15 6.94
C GLY A 14 6.48 2.98 6.70
N SER A 15 6.45 2.36 5.51
CA SER A 15 7.36 1.27 5.13
C SER A 15 8.73 1.76 4.64
N ALA A 16 8.83 2.93 4.00
CA ALA A 16 10.13 3.48 3.56
C ALA A 16 11.07 3.87 4.72
N ALA A 17 10.52 4.16 5.91
CA ALA A 17 11.32 4.42 7.11
C ALA A 17 12.02 3.16 7.69
N LEU A 18 11.72 1.97 7.18
CA LEU A 18 12.40 0.72 7.53
C LEU A 18 13.64 0.43 6.64
N GLY A 19 13.92 1.25 5.62
CA GLY A 19 14.98 0.98 4.62
C GLY A 19 16.20 1.94 4.62
N ALA A 20 16.16 3.08 5.30
CA ALA A 20 17.24 4.08 5.24
C ALA A 20 18.16 4.00 6.47
N GLY A 21 18.99 2.97 6.53
CA GLY A 21 20.07 2.83 7.50
C GLY A 21 21.45 2.84 6.84
N VAL A 22 22.23 3.88 7.13
CA VAL A 22 23.69 4.05 6.91
C VAL A 22 24.15 4.62 5.55
N ALA A 23 24.39 5.94 5.54
CA ALA A 23 25.56 6.54 4.88
C ALA A 23 25.98 7.81 5.65
N LEU A 24 26.96 7.67 6.55
CA LEU A 24 27.70 8.79 7.13
C LEU A 24 28.88 9.12 6.22
N GLY A 25 29.00 10.39 5.81
CA GLY A 25 30.26 10.97 5.32
C GLY A 25 30.11 11.82 4.06
N GLY A 26 30.29 13.15 4.20
CA GLY A 26 30.42 14.04 3.05
C GLY A 26 30.14 15.51 3.37
N CYS A 27 31.21 16.29 3.51
CA CYS A 27 31.23 17.69 3.90
C CYS A 27 30.63 18.63 2.83
N GLY A 28 29.83 19.62 3.27
CA GLY A 28 29.70 20.96 2.68
C GLY A 28 28.96 21.11 1.34
N ILE A 29 27.87 21.89 1.34
CA ILE A 29 27.57 23.05 0.45
C ILE A 29 26.20 23.63 0.84
N GLY A 30 26.17 24.93 1.14
CA GLY A 30 25.10 25.89 0.81
C GLY A 30 23.66 25.65 1.30
N ARG A 31 23.24 26.41 2.31
CA ARG A 31 21.82 26.68 2.60
C ARG A 31 21.16 27.42 1.43
N LEU A 32 20.19 26.80 0.77
CA LEU A 32 19.14 27.48 0.00
C LEU A 32 17.80 27.15 0.66
N GLY A 33 17.17 28.18 1.22
CA GLY A 33 15.92 28.09 1.94
C GLY A 33 14.75 27.75 1.03
N LEU A 34 14.00 26.73 1.42
CA LEU A 34 12.62 26.52 1.04
C LEU A 34 11.85 26.22 2.32
N ASP A 35 11.24 27.26 2.89
CA ASP A 35 10.33 27.16 4.03
C ASP A 35 9.04 26.48 3.57
N PHE A 36 9.04 25.15 3.59
CA PHE A 36 7.79 24.40 3.62
C PHE A 36 7.29 24.42 5.05
N ALA A 37 6.23 25.22 5.29
CA ALA A 37 5.51 25.26 6.54
C ALA A 37 5.15 23.83 6.99
N ASP A 38 5.90 23.34 7.97
CA ASP A 38 5.69 22.05 8.61
C ASP A 38 4.51 22.21 9.57
N GLY A 39 3.30 22.05 9.05
CA GLY A 39 2.12 21.88 9.88
C GLY A 39 2.30 20.64 10.76
N PRO A 40 1.82 20.63 12.02
CA PRO A 40 2.12 19.56 12.97
C PRO A 40 1.42 18.26 12.55
N ARG A 41 2.06 17.49 11.67
CA ARG A 41 1.65 16.13 11.34
C ARG A 41 2.03 15.27 12.53
N ARG A 42 1.04 14.82 13.30
CA ARG A 42 1.21 13.76 14.30
C ARG A 42 1.57 12.46 13.58
N HIS A 43 2.80 12.35 13.12
CA HIS A 43 3.41 11.06 12.82
C HIS A 43 3.45 10.33 14.15
N GLY A 44 2.57 9.34 14.33
CA GLY A 44 2.70 8.41 15.44
C GLY A 44 4.14 7.93 15.45
N ARG A 45 4.85 8.13 16.57
CA ARG A 45 6.24 7.71 16.71
C ARG A 45 6.35 6.27 16.19
N VAL A 46 7.21 6.06 15.19
CA VAL A 46 7.53 4.71 14.72
C VAL A 46 7.96 3.92 15.95
N ARG A 47 7.23 2.83 16.21
CA ARG A 47 7.49 1.95 17.34
C ARG A 47 8.90 1.42 17.19
N GLN A 48 9.69 1.55 18.25
CA GLN A 48 11.05 1.01 18.27
C GLN A 48 11.01 -0.50 18.41
N PRO A 49 12.03 -1.23 17.90
CA PRO A 49 12.18 -2.66 18.20
C PRO A 49 12.08 -2.92 19.71
N GLY A 50 11.31 -3.95 20.09
CA GLY A 50 11.06 -4.29 21.50
C GLY A 50 10.04 -3.40 22.23
N SER A 51 9.50 -2.34 21.61
CA SER A 51 8.45 -1.55 22.25
C SER A 51 7.12 -2.31 22.30
N LEU A 52 6.47 -2.31 23.47
CA LEU A 52 5.20 -2.99 23.66
C LEU A 52 4.07 -2.34 22.84
N PRO A 53 3.15 -3.13 22.24
CA PRO A 53 1.94 -2.62 21.60
C PRO A 53 1.15 -1.67 22.52
N ASN A 54 1.06 -2.00 23.82
CA ASN A 54 0.55 -1.10 24.84
C ASN A 54 1.62 -0.88 25.93
N PRO A 55 2.35 0.25 25.91
CA PRO A 55 3.42 0.53 26.88
C PRO A 55 2.95 0.69 28.33
N ARG A 56 1.63 0.75 28.58
CA ARG A 56 1.07 0.90 29.92
C ARG A 56 0.84 -0.43 30.63
N LEU A 57 1.03 -1.55 29.94
CA LEU A 57 0.83 -2.88 30.48
C LEU A 57 2.17 -3.63 30.47
N PRO A 58 2.43 -4.50 31.45
CA PRO A 58 3.48 -5.49 31.35
C PRO A 58 3.30 -6.39 30.11
N GLU A 59 4.40 -6.97 29.64
CA GLU A 59 4.35 -8.01 28.59
C GLU A 59 3.55 -9.24 29.06
N GLY A 60 2.89 -9.92 28.12
CA GLY A 60 2.12 -11.13 28.41
C GLY A 60 0.74 -10.90 29.06
N VAL A 61 0.35 -9.65 29.35
CA VAL A 61 -1.03 -9.37 29.79
C VAL A 61 -2.01 -9.70 28.68
N ASP A 62 -2.96 -10.59 28.98
CA ASP A 62 -4.06 -10.88 28.08
C ASP A 62 -5.01 -9.67 28.00
N THR A 63 -5.08 -9.08 26.81
CA THR A 63 -5.92 -7.91 26.52
C THR A 63 -7.15 -8.26 25.69
N LEU A 64 -7.30 -9.53 25.31
CA LEU A 64 -8.40 -10.04 24.49
C LEU A 64 -9.00 -11.31 25.11
N PRO A 65 -9.37 -11.32 26.41
CA PRO A 65 -9.77 -12.56 27.11
C PRO A 65 -11.07 -13.18 26.56
N GLN A 66 -11.84 -12.43 25.78
CA GLN A 66 -13.02 -12.92 25.06
C GLN A 66 -12.71 -13.68 23.75
N ILE A 67 -11.45 -13.73 23.33
CA ILE A 67 -11.03 -14.47 22.13
C ILE A 67 -10.29 -15.74 22.57
N GLU A 68 -10.95 -16.89 22.45
CA GLU A 68 -10.35 -18.19 22.81
C GLU A 68 -9.45 -18.75 21.70
N HIS A 69 -9.77 -18.46 20.44
CA HIS A 69 -9.05 -18.99 19.27
C HIS A 69 -8.79 -17.90 18.23
N VAL A 70 -7.54 -17.80 17.80
CA VAL A 70 -7.13 -16.98 16.66
C VAL A 70 -6.78 -17.90 15.51
N VAL A 71 -7.56 -17.84 14.43
CA VAL A 71 -7.26 -18.55 13.18
C VAL A 71 -6.66 -17.56 12.19
N VAL A 72 -5.43 -17.84 11.74
CA VAL A 72 -4.74 -17.03 10.73
C VAL A 72 -4.79 -17.75 9.39
N LEU A 73 -5.57 -17.19 8.45
CA LEU A 73 -5.55 -17.61 7.05
C LEU A 73 -4.49 -16.80 6.30
N MET A 74 -3.49 -17.48 5.75
CA MET A 74 -2.47 -16.88 4.91
C MET A 74 -2.83 -17.11 3.44
N MET A 75 -3.06 -16.02 2.72
CA MET A 75 -3.21 -16.00 1.27
C MET A 75 -1.88 -15.55 0.65
N GLU A 76 -1.69 -15.79 -0.65
CA GLU A 76 -0.45 -15.48 -1.37
C GLU A 76 -0.68 -14.52 -2.54
N ASN A 77 0.39 -13.86 -3.00
CA ASN A 77 0.56 -13.13 -4.26
C ASN A 77 -0.48 -12.08 -4.70
N HIS A 78 -1.36 -11.59 -3.84
CA HIS A 78 -2.32 -10.56 -4.20
C HIS A 78 -2.16 -9.28 -3.39
N SER A 79 -2.09 -8.14 -4.10
CA SER A 79 -2.03 -6.82 -3.48
C SER A 79 -3.41 -6.38 -2.97
N PHE A 80 -3.42 -5.38 -2.09
CA PHE A 80 -4.66 -4.80 -1.59
C PHE A 80 -5.55 -4.27 -2.72
N ASP A 81 -4.98 -3.54 -3.68
CA ASP A 81 -5.76 -2.95 -4.78
C ASP A 81 -6.29 -4.01 -5.75
N ASN A 82 -5.58 -5.13 -5.89
CA ASN A 82 -6.02 -6.24 -6.71
C ASN A 82 -7.28 -6.91 -6.12
N VAL A 83 -7.34 -7.14 -4.81
CA VAL A 83 -8.46 -7.89 -4.18
C VAL A 83 -9.53 -6.95 -3.62
N LEU A 84 -9.12 -5.88 -2.94
CA LEU A 84 -9.99 -4.99 -2.16
C LEU A 84 -10.12 -3.60 -2.77
N GLY A 85 -9.47 -3.33 -3.91
CA GLY A 85 -9.47 -2.01 -4.55
C GLY A 85 -10.87 -1.49 -4.89
N MET A 86 -11.83 -2.37 -5.14
CA MET A 86 -13.20 -1.99 -5.51
C MET A 86 -14.18 -1.89 -4.33
N VAL A 87 -13.77 -2.22 -3.11
CA VAL A 87 -14.65 -2.33 -1.93
C VAL A 87 -15.40 -1.03 -1.65
N SER A 88 -14.75 0.13 -1.78
CA SER A 88 -15.36 1.44 -1.53
C SER A 88 -16.53 1.75 -2.46
N HIS A 89 -16.59 1.09 -3.62
CA HIS A 89 -17.64 1.27 -4.63
C HIS A 89 -18.69 0.17 -4.61
N GLN A 90 -18.39 -0.99 -4.01
CA GLN A 90 -19.20 -2.20 -4.16
C GLN A 90 -19.85 -2.68 -2.87
N VAL A 91 -19.27 -2.36 -1.72
CA VAL A 91 -19.76 -2.82 -0.42
C VAL A 91 -20.43 -1.68 0.36
N PRO A 92 -21.75 -1.80 0.65
CA PRO A 92 -22.44 -0.83 1.50
C PRO A 92 -21.74 -0.63 2.85
N GLY A 93 -21.61 0.62 3.29
CA GLY A 93 -20.97 0.96 4.55
C GLY A 93 -19.43 0.96 4.54
N ARG A 94 -18.77 0.60 3.42
CA ARG A 94 -17.31 0.58 3.28
C ARG A 94 -16.73 1.66 2.37
N ARG A 95 -17.50 2.71 2.07
CA ARG A 95 -17.07 3.82 1.19
C ARG A 95 -15.81 4.56 1.64
N SER A 96 -15.43 4.45 2.91
CA SER A 96 -14.23 5.07 3.48
C SER A 96 -12.93 4.30 3.21
N VAL A 97 -12.99 3.13 2.57
CA VAL A 97 -11.80 2.38 2.17
C VAL A 97 -11.06 3.15 1.07
N ASP A 98 -9.75 3.32 1.22
CA ASP A 98 -8.89 3.97 0.22
C ASP A 98 -8.53 2.99 -0.91
N GLY A 99 -9.55 2.66 -1.70
CA GLY A 99 -9.46 1.79 -2.87
C GLY A 99 -9.22 2.54 -4.18
N LEU A 100 -9.36 1.83 -5.30
CA LEU A 100 -9.23 2.39 -6.64
C LEU A 100 -10.23 3.52 -6.87
N ARG A 101 -9.80 4.58 -7.55
CA ARG A 101 -10.69 5.66 -7.97
C ARG A 101 -11.49 5.20 -9.17
N VAL A 102 -12.80 5.45 -9.13
CA VAL A 102 -13.72 5.11 -10.21
C VAL A 102 -14.43 6.36 -10.70
N VAL A 103 -14.35 6.62 -12.00
CA VAL A 103 -15.05 7.72 -12.68
C VAL A 103 -15.82 7.14 -13.85
N GLY A 104 -17.10 7.48 -13.97
CA GLY A 104 -17.96 6.94 -15.04
C GLY A 104 -18.05 5.41 -15.06
N GLY A 105 -17.90 4.76 -13.89
CA GLY A 105 -17.94 3.30 -13.76
C GLY A 105 -16.64 2.58 -14.15
N LYS A 106 -15.55 3.30 -14.44
CA LYS A 106 -14.24 2.73 -14.78
C LYS A 106 -13.19 3.14 -13.76
N ALA A 107 -12.28 2.21 -13.43
CA ALA A 107 -11.10 2.54 -12.64
C ALA A 107 -10.18 3.48 -13.43
N VAL A 108 -9.61 4.49 -12.75
CA VAL A 108 -8.81 5.56 -13.39
C VAL A 108 -7.42 5.74 -12.78
N ASP A 109 -7.02 4.88 -11.85
CA ASP A 109 -5.62 4.78 -11.44
C ASP A 109 -4.80 4.16 -12.56
N SER A 110 -3.60 4.68 -12.80
CA SER A 110 -2.77 4.27 -13.93
C SER A 110 -1.30 4.28 -13.57
N ASN A 111 -0.53 3.46 -14.26
CA ASN A 111 0.91 3.38 -14.14
C ASN A 111 1.54 3.46 -15.55
N PRO A 112 2.63 4.22 -15.77
CA PRO A 112 3.23 4.34 -17.09
C PRO A 112 3.98 3.07 -17.51
N ASP A 113 3.87 2.71 -18.79
CA ASP A 113 4.72 1.68 -19.39
C ASP A 113 6.17 2.19 -19.61
N ALA A 114 7.02 1.34 -20.23
CA ALA A 114 8.41 1.69 -20.54
C ALA A 114 8.56 2.87 -21.50
N HIS A 115 7.51 3.24 -22.23
CA HIS A 115 7.46 4.37 -23.16
C HIS A 115 6.76 5.60 -22.56
N GLY A 116 6.27 5.51 -21.32
CA GLY A 116 5.52 6.58 -20.65
C GLY A 116 4.02 6.60 -20.98
N ASN A 117 3.50 5.62 -21.72
CA ASN A 117 2.06 5.54 -21.98
C ASN A 117 1.33 5.05 -20.74
N PRO A 118 0.19 5.65 -20.37
CA PRO A 118 -0.56 5.24 -19.19
C PRO A 118 -1.26 3.89 -19.43
N VAL A 119 -1.02 2.93 -18.53
CA VAL A 119 -1.84 1.72 -18.39
C VAL A 119 -2.78 1.91 -17.21
N SER A 120 -4.07 2.05 -17.50
CA SER A 120 -5.10 2.18 -16.45
C SER A 120 -5.39 0.83 -15.80
N ALA A 121 -5.78 0.85 -14.53
CA ALA A 121 -6.27 -0.33 -13.83
C ALA A 121 -7.47 -0.94 -14.56
N PHE A 122 -7.48 -2.26 -14.71
CA PHE A 122 -8.53 -2.98 -15.45
C PHE A 122 -8.96 -4.24 -14.73
N HIS A 123 -10.20 -4.68 -14.99
CA HIS A 123 -10.73 -5.90 -14.39
C HIS A 123 -10.02 -7.11 -14.99
N ALA A 124 -9.55 -8.02 -14.15
CA ALA A 124 -8.90 -9.25 -14.59
C ALA A 124 -9.87 -10.06 -15.45
N SER A 125 -9.38 -10.56 -16.59
CA SER A 125 -10.20 -11.36 -17.52
C SER A 125 -10.29 -12.83 -17.11
N SER A 126 -9.40 -13.27 -16.22
CA SER A 126 -9.27 -14.65 -15.75
C SER A 126 -8.70 -14.65 -14.33
N PRO A 127 -9.03 -15.65 -13.49
CA PRO A 127 -8.35 -15.86 -12.21
C PRO A 127 -6.93 -16.47 -12.37
N CYS A 128 -6.54 -16.88 -13.58
CA CYS A 128 -5.23 -17.48 -13.82
C CYS A 128 -4.13 -16.42 -13.82
N GLN A 129 -3.08 -16.65 -13.03
CA GLN A 129 -1.89 -15.82 -13.04
C GLN A 129 -0.99 -16.15 -14.25
N LEU A 130 -0.32 -15.13 -14.79
CA LEU A 130 0.63 -15.31 -15.88
C LEU A 130 1.93 -15.93 -15.37
N PRO A 131 2.57 -16.84 -16.13
CA PRO A 131 3.89 -17.34 -15.77
C PRO A 131 4.91 -16.20 -15.67
N GLY A 132 5.52 -16.03 -14.50
CA GLY A 132 6.53 -15.01 -14.26
C GLY A 132 6.01 -13.59 -13.99
N GLU A 133 4.69 -13.36 -14.07
CA GLU A 133 4.10 -12.02 -13.89
C GLU A 133 2.76 -12.06 -13.11
N PRO A 134 2.47 -11.05 -12.27
CA PRO A 134 3.39 -9.99 -11.85
C PRO A 134 4.52 -10.54 -10.97
N SER A 135 5.71 -9.94 -11.09
CA SER A 135 6.88 -10.31 -10.30
C SER A 135 6.74 -9.90 -8.83
N GLN A 136 7.16 -10.78 -7.92
CA GLN A 136 7.21 -10.52 -6.46
C GLN A 136 8.66 -10.46 -5.95
N THR A 137 9.63 -10.31 -6.85
CA THR A 137 11.04 -10.22 -6.46
C THR A 137 11.34 -8.91 -5.73
N TRP A 138 12.40 -8.92 -4.90
CA TRP A 138 12.87 -7.72 -4.20
C TRP A 138 13.11 -6.55 -5.17
N ASN A 139 13.83 -6.80 -6.27
CA ASN A 139 14.16 -5.76 -7.25
C ASN A 139 12.91 -5.21 -7.94
N ALA A 140 12.01 -6.09 -8.41
CA ALA A 140 10.77 -5.66 -9.05
C ALA A 140 9.89 -4.84 -8.09
N SER A 141 9.85 -5.21 -6.80
CA SER A 141 9.10 -4.46 -5.79
C SER A 141 9.68 -3.05 -5.57
N HIS A 142 11.01 -2.90 -5.60
CA HIS A 142 11.67 -1.60 -5.46
C HIS A 142 11.48 -0.72 -6.69
N GLU A 143 11.54 -1.31 -7.88
CA GLU A 143 11.22 -0.62 -9.13
C GLU A 143 9.75 -0.18 -9.14
N ALA A 144 8.82 -1.05 -8.77
CA ALA A 144 7.40 -0.73 -8.71
C ALA A 144 7.09 0.42 -7.75
N TYR A 145 7.75 0.40 -6.58
CA TYR A 145 7.60 1.42 -5.55
C TYR A 145 8.15 2.79 -5.98
N ASP A 146 9.23 2.79 -6.77
CA ASP A 146 9.99 3.95 -7.24
C ASP A 146 10.08 5.08 -6.22
N ASN A 147 10.78 4.82 -5.11
CA ASN A 147 11.02 5.81 -4.05
C ASN A 147 9.73 6.47 -3.51
N GLY A 148 8.58 5.79 -3.61
CA GLY A 148 7.27 6.26 -3.18
C GLY A 148 6.45 7.00 -4.24
N LEU A 149 6.93 7.07 -5.48
CA LEU A 149 6.15 7.56 -6.62
C LEU A 149 5.07 6.57 -7.03
N ASN A 150 5.30 5.26 -6.86
CA ASN A 150 4.38 4.18 -7.22
C ASN A 150 4.00 4.17 -8.72
N ASP A 151 4.92 4.61 -9.58
CA ASP A 151 4.76 4.72 -11.03
C ASP A 151 5.65 3.72 -11.81
N GLY A 152 6.12 2.66 -11.13
CA GLY A 152 6.97 1.61 -11.74
C GLY A 152 6.32 0.24 -11.94
N PHE A 153 5.08 0.01 -11.47
CA PHE A 153 4.44 -1.31 -11.47
C PHE A 153 4.40 -1.98 -12.85
N VAL A 154 4.10 -1.23 -13.92
CA VAL A 154 4.01 -1.79 -15.28
C VAL A 154 5.40 -2.08 -15.85
N LYS A 155 6.40 -1.28 -15.50
CA LYS A 155 7.79 -1.49 -15.92
C LYS A 155 8.36 -2.75 -15.25
N ALA A 156 8.07 -2.94 -13.97
CA ALA A 156 8.58 -4.04 -13.16
C ALA A 156 7.82 -5.36 -13.36
N SER A 157 6.55 -5.32 -13.77
CA SER A 157 5.66 -6.50 -13.73
C SER A 157 4.61 -6.55 -14.84
N ALA A 158 4.88 -5.87 -15.96
CA ALA A 158 4.02 -5.79 -17.13
C ALA A 158 2.61 -5.20 -16.84
N PRO A 159 1.74 -5.05 -17.85
CA PRO A 159 0.39 -4.51 -17.64
C PRO A 159 -0.48 -5.33 -16.67
N VAL A 160 -0.21 -6.62 -16.47
CA VAL A 160 -0.96 -7.49 -15.54
C VAL A 160 -0.89 -6.99 -14.10
N ALA A 161 0.15 -6.21 -13.74
CA ALA A 161 0.25 -5.56 -12.43
C ALA A 161 -0.88 -4.56 -12.14
N MET A 162 -1.61 -4.13 -13.18
CA MET A 162 -2.74 -3.21 -13.09
C MET A 162 -4.10 -3.91 -13.03
N GLU A 163 -4.13 -5.24 -12.95
CA GLU A 163 -5.36 -5.99 -12.81
C GLU A 163 -5.99 -5.89 -11.42
N PHE A 164 -7.31 -5.84 -11.37
CA PHE A 164 -8.08 -5.98 -10.14
C PHE A 164 -9.24 -6.95 -10.30
N TRP A 165 -9.67 -7.52 -9.18
CA TRP A 165 -10.89 -8.30 -9.03
C TRP A 165 -12.01 -7.45 -8.45
N ASN A 166 -13.23 -7.92 -8.64
CA ASN A 166 -14.40 -7.30 -8.06
C ASN A 166 -15.39 -8.36 -7.55
N LYS A 167 -16.55 -7.91 -7.07
CA LYS A 167 -17.62 -8.79 -6.56
C LYS A 167 -18.06 -9.94 -7.49
N ARG A 168 -17.72 -9.89 -8.79
CA ARG A 168 -17.99 -10.98 -9.74
C ARG A 168 -17.03 -12.16 -9.57
N ASP A 169 -15.80 -11.88 -9.14
CA ASP A 169 -14.75 -12.90 -8.95
C ASP A 169 -14.64 -13.28 -7.47
N LEU A 170 -14.74 -12.29 -6.58
CA LEU A 170 -14.70 -12.43 -5.13
C LEU A 170 -16.01 -11.93 -4.50
N PRO A 171 -17.06 -12.76 -4.43
CA PRO A 171 -18.40 -12.31 -4.03
C PRO A 171 -18.53 -11.91 -2.54
N PHE A 172 -17.51 -12.20 -1.72
CA PHE A 172 -17.50 -11.93 -0.29
C PHE A 172 -16.60 -10.74 0.11
N THR A 173 -16.00 -10.06 -0.86
CA THR A 173 -15.14 -8.87 -0.63
C THR A 173 -15.89 -7.57 -0.83
#